data_AF-A0A1V2L6D4-F1
#
_entry.id   AF-A0A1V2L6D4-F1
#
_cell.length_a   1.000
_cell.length_b   1.000
_cell.length_c   1.000
_cell.angle_alpha   90.00
_cell.angle_beta   90.00
_cell.angle_gamma   90.00
#
_symmetry.space_group_name_H-M   'P 1'
#
loop_
_entity.id
_entity.type
_entity.pdbx_description
1 polymer ?
#
loop_
_entity_poly.entity_id
_entity_poly.type
_entity_poly.pdbx_seq_one_letter_code
_entity_poly.pdbx_strand_id
1 'polypeptide(L)'
;MANTSDPIVEEPISNGKSNVASSSSTGAKSSTAPVHKSAIAKLTDLINVSHVRFAWFVSNVITVWHGFLYLQPLFGGARLNSIWYRISLLGAFATFALVIYQNLKTYKTASGKWSVRAFLQDDNVHYLYDSLIWLIFPKHLLALIPFIVFSLFHVLTFIGNEVLPTLGVASGLAKKITSFTVQNHELSRRVAASSELLLLVVLIFKSILFYKWSWISLIAYSIFIKVKSEGSIFTRHVLKDWEVRIDGLVSNQSVPPVVKTYWGSFKRALKSADKFSIIKKVEVEAQKKQ
;
A
#
# COMPACT_ATOMS: atom_id res chain seq x y z
N MET A 1 3.64 -18.80 -7.47
CA MET A 1 3.77 -17.92 -8.65
C MET A 1 2.56 -17.00 -8.69
N ALA A 2 2.69 -15.78 -8.17
CA ALA A 2 1.68 -14.74 -8.27
C ALA A 2 2.40 -13.39 -8.17
N ASN A 3 2.64 -12.81 -9.34
CA ASN A 3 3.21 -11.50 -9.54
C ASN A 3 2.22 -10.45 -9.02
N THR A 4 2.53 -9.79 -7.90
CA THR A 4 1.70 -8.73 -7.30
C THR A 4 2.59 -7.62 -6.78
N SER A 5 3.27 -6.97 -7.73
CA SER A 5 3.74 -5.57 -7.66
C SER A 5 4.70 -5.33 -8.82
N ASP A 6 4.22 -5.51 -10.05
CA ASP A 6 4.92 -4.89 -11.18
C ASP A 6 4.72 -3.37 -11.06
N PRO A 7 5.78 -2.56 -11.15
CA PRO A 7 5.60 -1.16 -11.46
C PRO A 7 4.99 -1.11 -12.85
N ILE A 8 3.73 -0.69 -12.96
CA ILE A 8 3.01 -0.34 -14.20
C ILE A 8 3.74 -0.85 -15.46
N VAL A 9 3.59 -2.14 -15.77
CA VAL A 9 3.94 -2.63 -17.11
C VAL A 9 2.67 -2.46 -17.94
N GLU A 10 2.51 -1.28 -18.54
CA GLU A 10 1.65 -1.14 -19.71
C GLU A 10 2.46 -1.48 -20.95
N GLU A 11 1.91 -2.38 -21.77
CA GLU A 11 2.41 -2.67 -23.12
C GLU A 11 2.53 -1.38 -23.95
N PRO A 12 3.51 -1.31 -24.87
CA PRO A 12 3.60 -0.19 -25.80
C PRO A 12 2.33 -0.19 -26.67
N ILE A 13 1.68 0.96 -26.75
CA ILE A 13 0.54 1.19 -27.65
C ILE A 13 0.98 0.82 -29.07
N SER A 14 0.39 -0.26 -29.58
CA SER A 14 0.45 -0.68 -30.98
C SER A 14 -0.08 0.45 -31.85
N ASN A 15 0.82 1.17 -32.52
CA ASN A 15 0.46 2.07 -33.59
C ASN A 15 -0.16 1.24 -34.72
N GLY A 16 -1.43 1.49 -34.98
CA GLY A 16 -2.16 0.89 -36.09
C GLY A 16 -1.40 1.04 -37.40
N LYS A 17 -1.25 -0.08 -38.10
CA LYS A 17 -0.77 -0.13 -39.48
C LYS A 17 -1.77 0.64 -40.37
N SER A 18 -1.44 1.87 -40.72
CA SER A 18 -1.99 2.51 -41.91
C SER A 18 -1.08 2.19 -43.10
N ASN A 19 -1.57 1.35 -44.01
CA ASN A 19 -1.00 1.18 -45.34
C ASN A 19 -0.96 2.54 -46.05
N VAL A 20 0.24 3.05 -46.36
CA VAL A 20 0.41 4.17 -47.28
C VAL A 20 1.39 3.74 -48.35
N ALA A 21 0.86 3.65 -49.57
CA ALA A 21 1.60 3.39 -50.79
C ALA A 21 2.70 4.43 -51.00
N SER A 22 3.87 3.95 -51.39
CA SER A 22 5.02 4.76 -51.78
C SER A 22 4.72 5.58 -53.04
N SER A 23 4.66 6.90 -52.89
CA SER A 23 4.88 7.84 -54.00
C SER A 23 6.04 8.75 -53.62
N SER A 24 7.07 8.71 -54.46
CA SER A 24 8.30 9.49 -54.36
C SER A 24 8.03 10.95 -54.73
N SER A 25 8.29 11.88 -53.81
CA SER A 25 8.59 13.26 -54.19
C SER A 25 9.70 13.81 -53.30
N THR A 26 10.78 14.21 -53.97
CA THR A 26 11.96 14.89 -53.43
C THR A 26 11.58 16.32 -53.03
N GLY A 27 11.33 16.54 -51.74
CA GLY A 27 11.19 17.86 -51.13
C GLY A 27 12.27 18.08 -50.07
N ALA A 28 13.00 19.19 -50.18
CA ALA A 28 14.10 19.57 -49.31
C ALA A 28 13.70 19.52 -47.82
N LYS A 29 14.40 18.68 -47.03
CA LYS A 29 14.26 18.66 -45.57
C LYS A 29 14.93 19.91 -44.99
N SER A 30 14.14 20.90 -44.61
CA SER A 30 14.56 21.89 -43.63
C SER A 30 14.91 21.16 -42.33
N SER A 31 16.20 21.09 -41.99
CA SER A 31 16.66 20.56 -40.71
C SER A 31 16.32 21.55 -39.60
N THR A 32 15.08 21.52 -39.11
CA THR A 32 14.74 22.13 -37.82
C THR A 32 15.41 21.31 -36.73
N ALA A 33 16.50 21.83 -36.17
CA ALA A 33 17.13 21.26 -34.99
C ALA A 33 16.08 21.09 -33.87
N PRO A 34 16.14 20.01 -33.06
CA PRO A 34 15.18 19.81 -32.00
C PRO A 34 15.29 20.96 -30.99
N VAL A 35 14.22 21.74 -30.82
CA VAL A 35 14.12 22.78 -29.80
C VAL A 35 14.31 22.10 -28.44
N HIS A 36 15.42 22.42 -27.75
CA HIS A 36 15.70 21.88 -26.43
C HIS A 36 14.66 22.42 -25.44
N LYS A 37 13.58 21.66 -25.23
CA LYS A 37 12.52 22.03 -24.27
C LYS A 37 13.15 22.26 -22.89
N SER A 38 12.78 23.39 -22.27
CA SER A 38 13.14 23.68 -20.88
C SER A 38 12.71 22.53 -19.97
N ALA A 39 13.47 22.27 -18.89
CA ALA A 39 13.13 21.29 -17.86
C ALA A 39 11.69 21.47 -17.34
N ILE A 40 11.25 22.71 -17.20
CA ILE A 40 9.88 23.06 -16.79
C ILE A 40 8.87 22.54 -17.82
N ALA A 41 9.09 22.77 -19.10
CA ALA A 41 8.20 22.31 -20.17
C ALA A 41 8.10 20.77 -20.22
N LYS A 42 9.21 20.06 -20.00
CA LYS A 42 9.20 18.58 -19.93
C LYS A 42 8.41 18.05 -18.73
N LEU A 43 8.51 18.72 -17.58
CA LEU A 43 7.72 18.38 -16.39
C LEU A 43 6.24 18.72 -16.58
N THR A 44 5.92 19.84 -17.22
CA THR A 44 4.53 20.20 -17.56
C THR A 44 3.91 19.18 -18.51
N ASP A 45 4.66 18.70 -19.50
CA ASP A 45 4.21 17.63 -20.40
C ASP A 45 3.94 16.33 -19.62
N LEU A 46 4.81 15.94 -18.67
CA LEU A 46 4.61 14.76 -17.82
C LEU A 46 3.33 14.87 -16.97
N ILE A 47 3.07 16.04 -16.39
CA ILE A 47 1.85 16.33 -15.61
C ILE A 47 0.61 16.22 -16.49
N ASN A 48 0.64 16.80 -17.69
CA ASN A 48 -0.51 16.89 -18.58
C ASN A 48 -0.86 15.54 -19.22
N VAL A 49 0.15 14.73 -19.57
CA VAL A 49 -0.06 13.40 -20.18
C VAL A 49 -0.56 12.40 -19.14
N SER A 50 -0.22 12.55 -17.85
CA SER A 50 -0.62 11.59 -16.82
C SER A 50 -1.01 12.23 -15.48
N HIS A 51 -2.02 13.09 -15.52
CA HIS A 51 -2.54 13.81 -14.35
C HIS A 51 -2.89 12.88 -13.16
N VAL A 52 -3.40 11.66 -13.43
CA VAL A 52 -3.69 10.68 -12.36
C VAL A 52 -2.41 10.16 -11.70
N ARG A 53 -1.37 9.83 -12.49
CA ARG A 53 -0.08 9.36 -11.94
C ARG A 53 0.63 10.46 -11.17
N PHE A 54 0.56 11.70 -11.65
CA PHE A 54 1.10 12.84 -10.93
C PHE A 54 0.33 13.13 -9.64
N ALA A 55 -1.00 13.07 -9.64
CA ALA A 55 -1.81 13.21 -8.44
C ALA A 55 -1.46 12.13 -7.39
N TRP A 56 -1.27 10.89 -7.83
CA TRP A 56 -0.80 9.79 -6.99
C TRP A 56 0.61 10.04 -6.43
N PHE A 57 1.53 10.59 -7.22
CA PHE A 57 2.85 10.98 -6.73
C PHE A 57 2.74 12.06 -5.63
N VAL A 58 1.96 13.11 -5.88
CA VAL A 58 1.73 14.22 -4.93
C VAL A 58 1.12 13.71 -3.63
N SER A 59 0.13 12.82 -3.68
CA SER A 59 -0.48 12.25 -2.47
C SER A 59 0.54 11.47 -1.63
N ASN A 60 1.43 10.71 -2.26
CA ASN A 60 2.53 10.03 -1.56
C ASN A 60 3.56 11.01 -0.97
N VAL A 61 3.92 12.08 -1.68
CA VAL A 61 4.78 13.15 -1.13
C VAL A 61 4.15 13.78 0.10
N ILE A 62 2.85 14.08 0.06
CA ILE A 62 2.09 14.60 1.20
C ILE A 62 2.16 13.62 2.38
N THR A 63 1.95 12.33 2.14
CA THR A 63 2.02 11.29 3.18
C THR A 63 3.39 11.27 3.86
N VAL A 64 4.47 11.20 3.09
CA VAL A 64 5.84 11.11 3.61
C VAL A 64 6.23 12.38 4.36
N TRP A 65 5.98 13.55 3.76
CA TRP A 65 6.37 14.83 4.34
C TRP A 65 5.68 15.06 5.68
N HIS A 66 4.37 14.92 5.75
CA HIS A 66 3.61 15.11 6.99
C HIS A 66 3.81 13.96 7.98
N GLY A 67 4.06 12.74 7.49
CA GLY A 67 4.45 11.61 8.32
C GLY A 67 5.78 11.88 9.03
N PHE A 68 6.76 12.42 8.33
CA PHE A 68 8.03 12.86 8.91
C PHE A 68 7.81 13.98 9.94
N LEU A 69 7.05 15.03 9.61
CA LEU A 69 6.74 16.11 10.55
C LEU A 69 6.01 15.61 11.81
N TYR A 70 5.14 14.60 11.69
CA TYR A 70 4.49 13.97 12.84
C TYR A 70 5.49 13.24 13.76
N LEU A 71 6.53 12.62 13.20
CA LEU A 71 7.56 11.90 13.97
C LEU A 71 8.53 12.81 14.71
N GLN A 72 8.60 14.09 14.34
CA GLN A 72 9.55 15.04 14.91
C GLN A 72 8.88 15.84 16.04
N PRO A 73 9.30 15.67 17.31
CA PRO A 73 8.73 16.40 18.45
C PRO A 73 9.02 17.90 18.41
N LEU A 74 10.02 18.32 17.62
CA LEU A 74 10.52 19.69 17.55
C LEU A 74 9.69 20.60 16.65
N PHE A 75 8.89 20.04 15.73
CA PHE A 75 8.13 20.82 14.74
C PHE A 75 6.66 21.00 15.17
N GLY A 76 6.47 21.75 16.26
CA GLY A 76 5.16 22.30 16.67
C GLY A 76 4.51 21.62 17.87
N GLY A 77 3.55 22.31 18.50
CA GLY A 77 2.81 21.81 19.66
C GLY A 77 1.85 20.66 19.34
N ALA A 78 1.21 20.10 20.36
CA ALA A 78 0.33 18.93 20.25
C ALA A 78 -0.75 19.02 19.15
N ARG A 79 -1.27 20.24 18.90
CA ARG A 79 -2.23 20.51 17.82
C ARG A 79 -1.63 20.32 16.43
N LEU A 80 -0.46 20.88 16.17
CA LEU A 80 0.24 20.75 14.87
C LEU A 80 0.64 19.30 14.62
N ASN A 81 1.17 18.61 15.63
CA ASN A 81 1.44 17.18 15.55
C ASN A 81 0.19 16.38 15.13
N SER A 82 -0.97 16.69 15.69
CA SER A 82 -2.22 16.04 15.29
C SER A 82 -2.63 16.38 13.85
N ILE A 83 -2.39 17.60 13.38
CA ILE A 83 -2.68 18.01 12.00
C ILE A 83 -1.78 17.23 11.03
N TRP A 84 -0.49 17.13 11.30
CA TRP A 84 0.47 16.36 10.49
C TRP A 84 0.08 14.89 10.37
N TYR A 85 -0.35 14.26 11.47
CA TYR A 85 -0.89 12.91 11.45
C TYR A 85 -2.08 12.77 10.49
N ARG A 86 -3.06 13.68 10.59
CA ARG A 86 -4.28 13.63 9.76
C ARG A 86 -3.99 13.91 8.29
N ILE A 87 -3.16 14.90 7.98
CA ILE A 87 -2.78 15.22 6.59
C ILE A 87 -1.99 14.05 5.98
N SER A 88 -1.11 13.41 6.74
CA SER A 88 -0.39 12.22 6.26
C SER A 88 -1.35 11.09 5.89
N LEU A 89 -2.36 10.81 6.75
CA LEU A 89 -3.39 9.83 6.45
C LEU A 89 -4.31 10.22 5.28
N LEU A 90 -4.61 11.52 5.09
CA LEU A 90 -5.37 11.98 3.93
C LEU A 90 -4.59 11.76 2.62
N GLY A 91 -3.28 11.99 2.63
CA GLY A 91 -2.39 11.63 1.52
C GLY A 91 -2.45 10.14 1.22
N ALA A 92 -2.34 9.29 2.25
CA ALA A 92 -2.42 7.85 2.10
C ALA A 92 -3.78 7.39 1.55
N PHE A 93 -4.88 7.93 2.08
CA PHE A 93 -6.23 7.67 1.60
C PHE A 93 -6.36 8.03 0.11
N ALA A 94 -5.88 9.21 -0.29
CA ALA A 94 -5.89 9.63 -1.70
C ALA A 94 -5.04 8.69 -2.58
N THR A 95 -3.86 8.27 -2.12
CA THR A 95 -3.01 7.29 -2.81
C THR A 95 -3.78 6.01 -3.12
N PHE A 96 -4.35 5.35 -2.11
CA PHE A 96 -5.02 4.06 -2.32
C PHE A 96 -6.35 4.21 -3.07
N ALA A 97 -7.08 5.31 -2.88
CA ALA A 97 -8.28 5.60 -3.65
C ALA A 97 -7.96 5.73 -5.15
N LEU A 98 -6.87 6.40 -5.51
CA LEU A 98 -6.41 6.52 -6.89
C LEU A 98 -5.98 5.18 -7.47
N VAL A 99 -5.26 4.34 -6.71
CA VAL A 99 -4.86 3.00 -7.15
C VAL A 99 -6.09 2.12 -7.43
N ILE A 100 -7.09 2.12 -6.54
CA ILE A 100 -8.34 1.38 -6.73
C ILE A 100 -9.11 1.90 -7.96
N TYR A 101 -9.16 3.21 -8.14
CA TYR A 101 -9.79 3.82 -9.32
C TYR A 101 -9.13 3.39 -10.63
N GLN A 102 -7.79 3.33 -10.66
CA GLN A 102 -7.06 2.84 -11.84
C GLN A 102 -7.27 1.34 -12.08
N ASN A 103 -7.44 0.56 -11.01
CA ASN A 103 -7.59 -0.88 -11.06
C ASN A 103 -9.05 -1.37 -11.14
N LEU A 104 -10.05 -0.51 -11.39
CA LEU A 104 -11.47 -0.92 -11.37
C LEU A 104 -11.80 -2.12 -12.29
N LYS A 105 -11.06 -2.29 -13.39
CA LYS A 105 -11.24 -3.42 -14.31
C LYS A 105 -10.82 -4.76 -13.70
N THR A 106 -9.85 -4.80 -12.79
CA THR A 106 -9.37 -6.05 -12.16
C THR A 106 -10.39 -6.63 -11.19
N TYR A 107 -11.32 -5.80 -10.70
CA TYR A 107 -12.42 -6.21 -9.84
C TYR A 107 -13.65 -6.70 -10.61
N LYS A 108 -13.56 -6.85 -11.94
CA LYS A 108 -14.62 -7.40 -12.77
C LYS A 108 -14.25 -8.79 -13.28
N THR A 109 -15.22 -9.69 -13.34
CA THR A 109 -15.08 -11.01 -13.95
C THR A 109 -14.94 -10.90 -15.47
N ALA A 110 -14.59 -12.00 -16.14
CA ALA A 110 -14.59 -12.07 -17.61
C ALA A 110 -15.97 -11.73 -18.23
N SER A 111 -17.05 -11.95 -17.49
CA SER A 111 -18.42 -11.57 -17.86
C SER A 111 -18.78 -10.10 -17.54
N GLY A 112 -17.84 -9.30 -17.03
CA GLY A 112 -18.03 -7.89 -16.70
C GLY A 112 -18.74 -7.61 -15.37
N LYS A 113 -19.14 -8.65 -14.62
CA LYS A 113 -19.78 -8.52 -13.30
C LYS A 113 -18.75 -8.18 -12.22
N TRP A 114 -19.14 -7.45 -11.18
CA TRP A 114 -18.27 -7.16 -10.04
C TRP A 114 -17.93 -8.42 -9.25
N SER A 115 -16.63 -8.64 -9.00
CA SER A 115 -16.09 -9.70 -8.16
C SER A 115 -15.76 -9.13 -6.78
N VAL A 116 -16.65 -9.37 -5.83
CA VAL A 116 -16.43 -8.97 -4.42
C VAL A 116 -15.18 -9.65 -3.85
N ARG A 117 -14.91 -10.88 -4.27
CA ARG A 117 -13.69 -11.60 -3.89
C ARG A 117 -12.43 -10.92 -4.39
N ALA A 118 -12.37 -10.52 -5.66
CA ALA A 118 -11.21 -9.81 -6.20
C ALA A 118 -10.97 -8.49 -5.45
N PHE A 119 -12.05 -7.77 -5.14
CA PHE A 119 -11.99 -6.53 -4.36
C PHE A 119 -11.48 -6.76 -2.92
N LEU A 120 -12.02 -7.74 -2.20
CA LEU A 120 -11.62 -8.07 -0.82
C LEU A 120 -10.26 -8.79 -0.71
N GLN A 121 -9.69 -9.26 -1.82
CA GLN A 121 -8.35 -9.86 -1.82
C GLN A 121 -7.26 -8.84 -2.20
N ASP A 122 -7.63 -7.63 -2.64
CA ASP A 122 -6.67 -6.60 -3.00
C ASP A 122 -6.16 -5.86 -1.76
N ASP A 123 -4.84 -5.88 -1.58
CA ASP A 123 -4.17 -5.18 -0.47
C ASP A 123 -4.37 -3.67 -0.51
N ASN A 124 -4.57 -3.05 -1.68
CA ASN A 124 -4.85 -1.63 -1.78
C ASN A 124 -6.19 -1.26 -1.15
N VAL A 125 -7.20 -2.14 -1.28
CA VAL A 125 -8.52 -1.97 -0.63
C VAL A 125 -8.37 -2.05 0.88
N HIS A 126 -7.54 -2.97 1.38
CA HIS A 126 -7.22 -3.06 2.80
C HIS A 126 -6.59 -1.78 3.32
N TYR A 127 -5.59 -1.23 2.62
CA TYR A 127 -4.94 0.01 3.05
C TYR A 127 -5.83 1.25 2.91
N LEU A 128 -6.73 1.30 1.94
CA LEU A 128 -7.76 2.35 1.88
C LEU A 128 -8.63 2.30 3.13
N TYR A 129 -9.15 1.12 3.49
CA TYR A 129 -9.96 0.93 4.70
C TYR A 129 -9.19 1.30 5.98
N ASP A 130 -7.93 0.86 6.09
CA ASP A 130 -7.10 1.15 7.25
C ASP A 130 -6.81 2.66 7.39
N SER A 131 -6.50 3.35 6.30
CA SER A 131 -6.31 4.81 6.33
C SER A 131 -7.57 5.54 6.79
N LEU A 132 -8.76 5.04 6.40
CA LEU A 132 -10.05 5.60 6.80
C LEU A 132 -10.36 5.35 8.29
N ILE A 133 -10.10 4.13 8.79
CA ILE A 133 -10.18 3.81 10.22
C ILE A 133 -9.40 4.85 11.02
N TRP A 134 -8.13 5.05 10.68
CA TRP A 134 -7.25 5.90 11.46
C TRP A 134 -7.46 7.39 11.24
N LEU A 135 -8.20 7.81 10.22
CA LEU A 135 -8.69 9.19 10.10
C LEU A 135 -9.78 9.49 11.14
N ILE A 136 -10.61 8.50 11.47
CA ILE A 136 -11.75 8.65 12.38
C ILE A 136 -11.32 8.40 13.83
N PHE A 137 -10.55 7.35 14.08
CA PHE A 137 -10.14 6.95 15.43
C PHE A 137 -9.00 7.81 16.00
N PRO A 138 -8.69 7.67 17.31
CA PRO A 138 -7.53 8.32 17.92
C PRO A 138 -6.22 7.99 17.21
N LYS A 139 -5.22 8.86 17.36
CA LYS A 139 -3.91 8.68 16.69
C LYS A 139 -3.11 7.51 17.27
N HIS A 140 -2.55 6.70 16.40
CA HIS A 140 -1.61 5.64 16.74
C HIS A 140 -0.41 5.71 15.80
N LEU A 141 0.81 5.78 16.35
CA LEU A 141 2.04 5.81 15.54
C LEU A 141 2.17 4.57 14.66
N LEU A 142 1.94 3.37 15.22
CA LEU A 142 2.07 2.12 14.48
C LEU A 142 1.11 2.03 13.29
N ALA A 143 -0.03 2.72 13.34
CA ALA A 143 -0.98 2.80 12.23
C ALA A 143 -0.43 3.58 11.03
N LEU A 144 0.50 4.51 11.27
CA LEU A 144 1.05 5.37 10.22
C LEU A 144 2.26 4.75 9.51
N ILE A 145 2.93 3.79 10.16
CA ILE A 145 4.17 3.18 9.66
C ILE A 145 3.99 2.56 8.27
N PRO A 146 2.95 1.72 8.00
CA PRO A 146 2.76 1.16 6.65
C PRO A 146 2.68 2.24 5.58
N PHE A 147 1.92 3.30 5.85
CA PHE A 147 1.67 4.38 4.90
C PHE A 147 2.93 5.20 4.59
N ILE A 148 3.74 5.53 5.59
CA ILE A 148 5.01 6.24 5.38
C ILE A 148 5.97 5.37 4.57
N VAL A 149 6.07 4.08 4.90
CA VAL A 149 6.98 3.15 4.24
C VAL A 149 6.58 2.95 2.77
N PHE A 150 5.32 2.68 2.47
CA PHE A 150 4.88 2.54 1.07
C PHE A 150 5.02 3.84 0.30
N SER A 151 4.61 4.96 0.89
CA SER A 151 4.67 6.26 0.21
C SER A 151 6.11 6.66 -0.10
N LEU A 152 7.08 6.34 0.76
CA LEU A 152 8.49 6.56 0.49
C LEU A 152 8.96 5.78 -0.74
N PHE A 153 8.61 4.49 -0.82
CA PHE A 153 8.96 3.67 -1.98
C PHE A 153 8.29 4.19 -3.26
N HIS A 154 7.02 4.62 -3.18
CA HIS A 154 6.31 5.21 -4.31
C HIS A 154 6.94 6.51 -4.82
N VAL A 155 7.33 7.40 -3.90
CA VAL A 155 8.07 8.63 -4.24
C VAL A 155 9.41 8.31 -4.90
N LEU A 156 10.17 7.37 -4.34
CA LEU A 156 11.45 6.94 -4.90
C LEU A 156 11.30 6.33 -6.29
N THR A 157 10.34 5.43 -6.49
CA THR A 157 10.03 4.85 -7.81
C THR A 157 9.74 5.93 -8.83
N PHE A 158 8.85 6.89 -8.49
CA PHE A 158 8.46 7.94 -9.42
C PHE A 158 9.64 8.87 -9.76
N ILE A 159 10.46 9.22 -8.78
CA ILE A 159 11.67 10.03 -9.01
C ILE A 159 12.65 9.29 -9.93
N GLY A 160 12.93 8.02 -9.64
CA GLY A 160 13.89 7.22 -10.39
C GLY A 160 13.45 6.90 -11.82
N ASN A 161 12.17 6.61 -12.03
CA ASN A 161 11.65 6.15 -13.32
C ASN A 161 11.12 7.28 -14.21
N GLU A 162 10.58 8.35 -13.64
CA GLU A 162 9.90 9.40 -14.40
C GLU A 162 10.68 10.71 -14.34
N VAL A 163 10.97 11.24 -13.14
CA VAL A 163 11.52 12.59 -12.98
C VAL A 163 12.96 12.69 -13.49
N LEU A 164 13.86 11.86 -12.97
CA LEU A 164 15.29 11.94 -13.34
C LEU A 164 15.51 11.65 -14.84
N PRO A 165 14.89 10.62 -15.44
CA PRO A 165 15.00 10.36 -16.88
C PRO A 165 14.41 11.48 -17.73
N THR A 166 13.23 12.02 -17.37
CA THR A 166 12.58 13.13 -18.11
C THR A 166 13.45 14.38 -18.13
N LEU A 167 14.13 14.68 -17.02
CA LEU A 167 15.06 15.80 -16.92
C LEU A 167 16.40 15.53 -17.59
N GLY A 168 16.74 14.26 -17.89
CA GLY A 168 18.03 13.87 -18.45
C GLY A 168 19.18 14.03 -17.46
N VAL A 169 18.90 13.98 -16.15
CA VAL A 169 19.89 14.23 -15.08
C VAL A 169 20.11 12.98 -14.21
N ALA A 170 21.28 12.91 -13.59
CA ALA A 170 21.60 11.93 -12.54
C ALA A 170 21.24 10.46 -12.89
N SER A 171 21.56 10.02 -14.11
CA SER A 171 21.24 8.66 -14.60
C SER A 171 21.77 7.53 -13.72
N GLY A 172 22.95 7.72 -13.10
CA GLY A 172 23.51 6.79 -12.12
C GLY A 172 22.68 6.72 -10.84
N LEU A 173 22.15 7.85 -10.37
CA LEU A 173 21.25 7.90 -9.21
C LEU A 173 19.90 7.25 -9.53
N ALA A 174 19.34 7.53 -10.71
CA ALA A 174 18.10 6.90 -11.18
C ALA A 174 18.19 5.37 -11.12
N LYS A 175 19.26 4.77 -11.68
CA LYS A 175 19.51 3.33 -11.61
C LYS A 175 19.63 2.81 -10.17
N LYS A 176 20.33 3.53 -9.30
CA LYS A 176 20.49 3.16 -7.88
C LYS A 176 19.15 3.18 -7.14
N ILE A 177 18.33 4.22 -7.35
CA ILE A 177 17.00 4.34 -6.73
C ILE A 177 16.09 3.20 -7.20
N THR A 178 16.02 2.96 -8.50
CA THR A 178 15.20 1.86 -9.05
C THR A 178 15.66 0.51 -8.50
N SER A 179 16.97 0.25 -8.49
CA SER A 179 17.54 -0.98 -7.92
C SER A 179 17.24 -1.14 -6.43
N PHE A 180 17.41 -0.09 -5.63
CA PHE A 180 17.10 -0.10 -4.20
C PHE A 180 15.63 -0.43 -3.96
N THR A 181 14.74 0.20 -4.73
CA THR A 181 13.29 0.06 -4.55
C THR A 181 12.82 -1.35 -4.89
N VAL A 182 13.35 -1.95 -5.97
CA VAL A 182 13.06 -3.34 -6.35
C VAL A 182 13.58 -4.31 -5.29
N GLN A 183 14.82 -4.14 -4.82
CA GLN A 183 15.43 -5.06 -3.84
C GLN A 183 14.75 -5.02 -2.48
N ASN A 184 14.27 -3.84 -2.04
CA ASN A 184 13.70 -3.67 -0.71
C ASN A 184 12.17 -3.72 -0.67
N HIS A 185 11.51 -4.05 -1.78
CA HIS A 185 10.04 -4.07 -1.87
C HIS A 185 9.40 -5.15 -0.99
N GLU A 186 10.03 -6.32 -0.85
CA GLU A 186 9.53 -7.34 0.09
C GLU A 186 9.76 -6.92 1.55
N LEU A 187 10.88 -6.26 1.83
CA LEU A 187 11.19 -5.76 3.16
C LEU A 187 10.14 -4.72 3.60
N SER A 188 9.77 -3.79 2.72
CA SER A 188 8.75 -2.77 3.02
C SER A 188 7.40 -3.41 3.40
N ARG A 189 6.97 -4.44 2.65
CA ARG A 189 5.75 -5.21 2.96
C ARG A 189 5.83 -5.97 4.28
N ARG A 190 6.98 -6.57 4.61
CA ARG A 190 7.19 -7.24 5.91
C ARG A 190 7.16 -6.27 7.08
N VAL A 191 7.76 -5.08 6.93
CA VAL A 191 7.73 -4.02 7.95
C VAL A 191 6.31 -3.53 8.17
N ALA A 192 5.56 -3.28 7.10
CA ALA A 192 4.15 -2.90 7.18
C ALA A 192 3.32 -3.96 7.94
N ALA A 193 3.35 -5.22 7.49
CA ALA A 193 2.62 -6.30 8.13
C ALA A 193 3.04 -6.53 9.60
N SER A 194 4.33 -6.36 9.93
CA SER A 194 4.80 -6.47 11.32
C SER A 194 4.27 -5.32 12.19
N SER A 195 4.27 -4.10 11.68
CA SER A 195 3.73 -2.93 12.40
C SER A 195 2.22 -3.05 12.61
N GLU A 196 1.51 -3.65 11.66
CA GLU A 196 0.07 -3.88 11.73
C GLU A 196 -0.30 -4.88 12.83
N LEU A 197 0.43 -6.00 12.91
CA LEU A 197 0.23 -6.98 13.98
C LEU A 197 0.64 -6.42 15.34
N LEU A 198 1.72 -5.65 15.41
CA LEU A 198 2.11 -4.97 16.64
C LEU A 198 1.03 -3.98 17.11
N LEU A 199 0.39 -3.27 16.18
CA LEU A 199 -0.74 -2.39 16.49
C LEU A 199 -1.92 -3.17 17.04
N LEU A 200 -2.25 -4.34 16.48
CA LEU A 200 -3.30 -5.20 17.04
C LEU A 200 -2.99 -5.57 18.49
N VAL A 201 -1.76 -5.99 18.78
CA VAL A 201 -1.32 -6.30 20.15
C VAL A 201 -1.49 -5.08 21.07
N VAL A 202 -1.03 -3.90 20.65
CA VAL A 202 -1.19 -2.66 21.42
C VAL A 202 -2.67 -2.32 21.67
N LEU A 203 -3.55 -2.55 20.71
CA LEU A 203 -5.00 -2.33 20.88
C LEU A 203 -5.63 -3.31 21.86
N ILE A 204 -5.20 -4.57 21.87
CA ILE A 204 -5.63 -5.56 22.86
C ILE A 204 -5.25 -5.08 24.26
N PHE A 205 -3.99 -4.70 24.47
CA PHE A 205 -3.53 -4.18 25.75
C PHE A 205 -4.29 -2.92 26.18
N LYS A 206 -4.48 -1.95 25.28
CA LYS A 206 -5.30 -0.75 25.55
C LYS A 206 -6.74 -1.09 25.93
N SER A 207 -7.30 -2.16 25.36
CA SER A 207 -8.67 -2.60 25.63
C SER A 207 -8.81 -3.29 26.98
N ILE A 208 -7.86 -4.14 27.34
CA ILE A 208 -7.78 -4.75 28.68
C ILE A 208 -7.62 -3.67 29.75
N LEU A 209 -6.90 -2.61 29.45
CA LEU A 209 -6.73 -1.45 30.34
C LEU A 209 -7.85 -0.40 30.23
N PHE A 210 -8.94 -0.69 29.51
CA PHE A 210 -10.14 0.16 29.39
C PHE A 210 -9.88 1.62 28.96
N TYR A 211 -8.90 1.85 28.09
CA TYR A 211 -8.67 3.19 27.54
C TYR A 211 -9.88 3.66 26.70
N LYS A 212 -10.16 4.96 26.68
CA LYS A 212 -11.24 5.52 25.85
C LYS A 212 -11.04 5.14 24.37
N TRP A 213 -12.13 4.70 23.71
CA TRP A 213 -12.17 4.22 22.31
C TRP A 213 -11.48 2.88 22.01
N SER A 214 -10.76 2.28 22.96
CA SER A 214 -9.92 1.11 22.70
C SER A 214 -10.71 -0.08 22.17
N TRP A 215 -11.88 -0.37 22.74
CA TRP A 215 -12.72 -1.50 22.35
C TRP A 215 -13.28 -1.36 20.94
N ILE A 216 -13.73 -0.16 20.56
CA ILE A 216 -14.25 0.10 19.23
C ILE A 216 -13.12 0.01 18.20
N SER A 217 -11.97 0.62 18.49
CA SER A 217 -10.78 0.51 17.63
C SER A 217 -10.28 -0.92 17.51
N LEU A 218 -10.32 -1.71 18.59
CA LEU A 218 -9.95 -3.13 18.58
C LEU A 218 -10.89 -3.94 17.68
N ILE A 219 -12.20 -3.75 17.79
CA ILE A 219 -13.17 -4.48 16.94
C ILE A 219 -12.97 -4.12 15.46
N ALA A 220 -12.95 -2.83 15.13
CA ALA A 220 -12.78 -2.37 13.75
C ALA A 220 -11.46 -2.87 13.14
N TYR A 221 -10.36 -2.76 13.89
CA TYR A 221 -9.04 -3.19 13.43
C TYR A 221 -8.89 -4.71 13.39
N SER A 222 -9.58 -5.45 14.26
CA SER A 222 -9.61 -6.92 14.21
C SER A 222 -10.30 -7.43 12.95
N ILE A 223 -11.37 -6.76 12.51
CA ILE A 223 -12.04 -7.06 11.22
C ILE A 223 -11.06 -6.81 10.07
N PHE A 224 -10.35 -5.67 10.07
CA PHE A 224 -9.30 -5.37 9.09
C PHE A 224 -8.26 -6.50 9.01
N ILE A 225 -7.64 -6.86 10.15
CA ILE A 225 -6.61 -7.91 10.18
C ILE A 225 -7.18 -9.25 9.73
N LYS A 226 -8.42 -9.59 10.12
CA LYS A 226 -9.04 -10.86 9.72
C LYS A 226 -9.24 -10.92 8.21
N VAL A 227 -9.87 -9.92 7.60
CA VAL A 227 -10.08 -9.87 6.14
C VAL A 227 -8.74 -9.88 5.41
N LYS A 228 -7.77 -9.08 5.87
CA LYS A 228 -6.43 -9.03 5.28
C LYS A 228 -5.66 -10.35 5.43
N SER A 229 -5.83 -11.09 6.52
CA SER A 229 -5.21 -12.41 6.68
C SER A 229 -5.76 -13.45 5.69
N GLU A 230 -7.00 -13.29 5.24
CA GLU A 230 -7.61 -14.15 4.21
C GLU A 230 -7.19 -13.74 2.79
N GLY A 231 -7.04 -12.43 2.54
CA GLY A 231 -6.62 -11.89 1.25
C GLY A 231 -5.10 -11.96 1.02
N SER A 232 -4.31 -11.41 1.95
CA SER A 232 -2.87 -11.17 1.78
C SER A 232 -1.98 -12.32 2.22
N ILE A 233 -1.13 -12.78 1.30
CA ILE A 233 -0.09 -13.78 1.58
C ILE A 233 0.96 -13.22 2.58
N PHE A 234 1.28 -11.93 2.49
CA PHE A 234 2.30 -11.30 3.34
C PHE A 234 1.90 -11.27 4.81
N THR A 235 0.66 -10.87 5.11
CA THR A 235 0.13 -10.88 6.48
C THR A 235 0.14 -12.29 7.06
N ARG A 236 -0.23 -13.32 6.28
CA ARG A 236 -0.15 -14.72 6.71
C ARG A 236 1.27 -15.16 7.03
N HIS A 237 2.24 -14.80 6.20
CA HIS A 237 3.64 -15.13 6.46
C HIS A 237 4.15 -14.48 7.75
N VAL A 238 3.89 -13.19 7.96
CA VAL A 238 4.33 -12.52 9.19
C VAL A 238 3.63 -13.08 10.42
N LEU A 239 2.32 -13.37 10.34
CA LEU A 239 1.58 -14.07 11.40
C LEU A 239 2.25 -15.41 11.74
N LYS A 240 2.62 -16.18 10.71
CA LYS A 240 3.26 -17.48 10.90
C LYS A 240 4.66 -17.34 11.50
N ASP A 241 5.44 -16.38 11.04
CA ASP A 241 6.78 -16.08 11.57
C ASP A 241 6.70 -15.70 13.06
N TRP A 242 5.70 -14.91 13.45
CA TRP A 242 5.45 -14.55 14.84
C TRP A 242 5.00 -15.76 15.67
N GLU A 243 4.09 -16.60 15.14
CA GLU A 243 3.66 -17.84 15.80
C GLU A 243 4.86 -18.74 16.09
N VAL A 244 5.73 -18.96 15.09
CA VAL A 244 6.92 -19.81 15.23
C VAL A 244 7.91 -19.23 16.25
N ARG A 245 8.12 -17.92 16.26
CA ARG A 245 9.00 -17.26 17.25
C ARG A 245 8.46 -17.40 18.66
N ILE A 246 7.15 -17.18 18.86
CA ILE A 246 6.52 -17.35 20.17
C ILE A 246 6.55 -18.82 20.59
N ASP A 247 6.28 -19.75 19.68
CA ASP A 247 6.41 -21.20 19.94
C ASP A 247 7.83 -21.56 20.39
N GLY A 248 8.86 -21.01 19.74
CA GLY A 248 10.25 -21.16 20.15
C GLY A 248 10.51 -20.64 21.56
N LEU A 249 10.01 -19.46 21.90
CA LEU A 249 10.17 -18.87 23.23
C LEU A 249 9.41 -19.68 24.31
N VAL A 250 8.17 -20.09 24.03
CA VAL A 250 7.32 -20.85 24.96
C VAL A 250 7.80 -22.29 25.14
N SER A 251 8.48 -22.87 24.16
CA SER A 251 9.01 -24.25 24.27
C SER A 251 10.21 -24.37 25.22
N ASN A 252 10.84 -23.26 25.60
CA ASN A 252 11.95 -23.25 26.56
C ASN A 252 11.53 -23.93 27.90
N GLN A 253 12.45 -24.72 28.46
CA GLN A 253 12.24 -25.42 29.73
C GLN A 253 12.03 -24.46 30.91
N SER A 254 12.62 -23.26 30.85
CA SER A 254 12.49 -22.23 31.89
C SER A 254 11.11 -21.54 31.95
N VAL A 255 10.23 -21.79 30.98
CA VAL A 255 8.89 -21.18 30.95
C VAL A 255 7.91 -22.00 31.80
N PRO A 256 7.20 -21.38 32.76
CA PRO A 256 6.24 -22.08 33.63
C PRO A 256 5.18 -22.85 32.84
N PRO A 257 4.76 -24.06 33.28
CA PRO A 257 3.75 -24.87 32.59
C PRO A 257 2.43 -24.14 32.34
N VAL A 258 2.04 -23.24 33.25
CA VAL A 258 0.82 -22.41 33.13
C VAL A 258 0.83 -21.57 31.86
N VAL A 259 1.97 -20.96 31.51
CA VAL A 259 2.11 -20.15 30.28
C VAL A 259 1.94 -21.02 29.04
N LYS A 260 2.50 -22.24 29.05
CA LYS A 260 2.36 -23.22 27.96
C LYS A 260 0.89 -23.62 27.74
N THR A 261 0.14 -23.82 28.82
CA THR A 261 -1.30 -24.15 28.77
C THR A 261 -2.15 -23.01 28.21
N TYR A 262 -1.91 -21.77 28.66
CA TYR A 262 -2.64 -20.60 28.13
C TYR A 262 -2.31 -20.34 26.67
N TRP A 263 -1.04 -20.43 26.29
CA TRP A 263 -0.62 -20.30 24.89
C TRP A 263 -1.28 -21.37 23.99
N GLY A 264 -1.31 -22.63 24.43
CA GLY A 264 -2.00 -23.70 23.72
C GLY A 264 -3.50 -23.43 23.55
N SER A 265 -4.16 -22.89 24.57
CA SER A 265 -5.58 -22.51 24.52
C SER A 265 -5.83 -21.36 23.55
N PHE A 266 -4.96 -20.34 23.59
CA PHE A 266 -4.99 -19.22 22.65
C PHE A 266 -4.82 -19.68 21.20
N LYS A 267 -3.85 -20.57 20.92
CA LYS A 267 -3.67 -21.15 19.57
C LYS A 267 -4.91 -21.90 19.07
N ARG A 268 -5.59 -22.65 19.95
CA ARG A 268 -6.85 -23.32 19.59
C ARG A 268 -7.96 -22.32 19.27
N ALA A 269 -8.07 -21.25 20.04
CA ALA A 269 -9.04 -20.17 19.78
C ALA A 269 -8.77 -19.49 18.44
N LEU A 270 -7.51 -19.14 18.14
CA LEU A 270 -7.11 -18.57 16.85
C LEU A 270 -7.43 -19.51 15.69
N LYS A 271 -7.10 -20.81 15.79
CA LYS A 271 -7.44 -21.79 14.75
C LYS A 271 -8.94 -21.94 14.55
N SER A 272 -9.73 -21.84 15.61
CA SER A 272 -11.20 -21.87 15.53
C SER A 272 -11.73 -20.63 14.81
N ALA A 273 -11.19 -19.44 15.15
CA ALA A 273 -11.53 -18.19 14.48
C ALA A 273 -11.12 -18.18 13.00
N ASP A 274 -10.02 -18.85 12.64
CA ASP A 274 -9.55 -18.91 11.26
C ASP A 274 -10.49 -19.70 10.34
N LYS A 275 -11.15 -20.76 10.87
CA LYS A 275 -12.17 -21.53 10.13
C LYS A 275 -13.34 -20.66 9.66
N PHE A 276 -13.59 -19.53 10.30
CA PHE A 276 -14.58 -18.55 9.88
C PHE A 276 -13.96 -17.64 8.82
N SER A 277 -14.29 -17.86 7.54
CA SER A 277 -13.88 -16.95 6.45
C SER A 277 -14.94 -15.89 6.21
N ILE A 278 -14.57 -14.61 6.38
CA ILE A 278 -15.44 -13.48 6.05
C ILE A 278 -15.58 -13.36 4.53
N ILE A 279 -14.49 -13.50 3.77
CA ILE A 279 -14.51 -13.34 2.31
C ILE A 279 -15.44 -14.39 1.68
N LYS A 280 -15.33 -15.66 2.08
CA LYS A 280 -16.18 -16.73 1.55
C LYS A 280 -17.67 -16.49 1.86
N LYS A 281 -17.99 -16.01 3.06
CA LYS A 281 -19.39 -15.72 3.45
C LYS A 281 -19.98 -14.61 2.57
N VAL A 282 -19.25 -13.51 2.41
CA VAL A 282 -19.67 -12.39 1.55
C VAL A 282 -19.81 -12.83 0.10
N GLU A 283 -18.91 -13.68 -0.40
CA GLU A 283 -18.99 -14.25 -1.76
C GLU A 283 -20.27 -15.07 -1.96
N VAL A 284 -20.62 -15.96 -1.02
CA VAL A 284 -21.86 -16.74 -1.08
C VAL A 284 -23.10 -15.84 -1.04
N GLU A 285 -23.12 -14.82 -0.20
CA GLU A 285 -24.24 -13.86 -0.14
C GLU A 285 -24.36 -13.02 -1.41
N ALA A 286 -23.25 -12.62 -2.02
CA ALA A 286 -23.24 -11.90 -3.28
C ALA A 286 -23.77 -12.76 -4.44
N GLN A 287 -23.43 -14.05 -4.47
CA GLN A 287 -23.94 -14.99 -5.46
C GLN A 287 -25.45 -15.23 -5.33
N LYS A 288 -26.01 -15.24 -4.11
CA LYS A 288 -27.46 -15.38 -3.89
C LYS A 288 -28.29 -14.20 -4.40
N LYS A 289 -27.67 -13.02 -4.56
CA LYS A 289 -28.34 -11.78 -4.99
C LYS A 289 -28.23 -11.52 -6.50
N GLN A 290 -27.48 -12.36 -7.23
CA GLN A 290 -27.32 -12.28 -8.69
C GLN A 290 -28.21 -13.28 -9.41
#